data_AF-A0A7S1NJL6-F1
#
_entry.id   AF-A0A7S1NJL6-F1
#
_cell.length_a   1.000
_cell.length_b   1.000
_cell.length_c   1.000
_cell.angle_alpha   90.00
_cell.angle_beta   90.00
_cell.angle_gamma   90.00
#
_symmetry.space_group_name_H-M   'P 1'
#
loop_
_entity.id
_entity.type
_entity.pdbx_description
1 polymer ?
#
loop_
_entity_poly.entity_id
_entity_poly.type
_entity_poly.pdbx_seq_one_letter_code
_entity_poly.pdbx_strand_id
1 'polypeptide(L)'
;FFRDVCIVSMELPATVPHGFTCPITYDIMEDPVMLDDGHTYERAAIEQWFRCGNHTSPMTLLPVPSSFTPNHTVRGLIAEWKEEGRRIIRAKAKVEAEAKLNALVLVLVIAIAIGCSWCACPAGHVRTLCACVPCSSGSVPSKAGDVCVPCSSGSIPSKAGDV
;
A
#
# COMPACT_ATOMS: atom_id res chain seq x y z
N PHE A 1 4.53 26.33 7.47
CA PHE A 1 3.29 26.41 8.27
C PHE A 1 2.17 25.52 7.73
N PHE A 2 1.95 25.44 6.41
CA PHE A 2 0.93 24.53 5.81
C PHE A 2 1.37 23.07 5.59
N ARG A 3 2.54 22.65 6.09
CA ARG A 3 3.12 21.33 5.79
C ARG A 3 2.90 20.26 6.87
N ASP A 4 2.40 20.65 8.04
CA ASP A 4 2.26 19.72 9.17
C ASP A 4 0.83 19.18 9.33
N VAL A 5 -0.18 19.82 8.72
CA VAL A 5 -1.59 19.39 8.81
C VAL A 5 -1.90 18.21 7.87
N CYS A 6 -1.18 18.06 6.76
CA CYS A 6 -1.39 16.93 5.83
C CYS A 6 -0.79 15.59 6.33
N ILE A 7 0.04 15.58 7.38
CA ILE A 7 0.65 14.32 7.86
C ILE A 7 -0.32 13.50 8.72
N VAL A 8 -1.38 14.11 9.28
CA VAL A 8 -2.32 13.37 10.15
C VAL A 8 -3.36 12.55 9.35
N SER A 9 -3.43 12.71 8.01
CA SER A 9 -4.49 12.11 7.21
C SER A 9 -4.25 10.68 6.72
N MET A 10 -3.05 10.10 6.79
CA MET A 10 -2.78 8.83 6.09
C MET A 10 -2.91 7.55 6.91
N GLU A 11 -3.27 7.63 8.19
CA GLU A 11 -2.99 6.51 9.11
C GLU A 11 -4.03 6.26 10.22
N LEU A 12 -5.14 6.99 10.25
CA LEU A 12 -6.28 6.67 11.13
C LEU A 12 -7.32 5.83 10.37
N PRO A 13 -8.21 5.06 11.04
CA PRO A 13 -9.20 4.26 10.33
C PRO A 13 -10.01 5.17 9.40
N ALA A 14 -10.31 4.65 8.20
CA ALA A 14 -10.49 5.34 6.91
C ALA A 14 -11.26 6.68 6.84
N THR A 15 -11.96 7.10 7.88
CA THR A 15 -12.61 8.41 8.00
C THR A 15 -12.67 8.84 9.47
N VAL A 16 -12.35 10.11 9.75
CA VAL A 16 -12.58 10.71 11.07
C VAL A 16 -14.09 10.84 11.27
N PRO A 17 -14.68 10.29 12.34
CA PRO A 17 -16.08 10.52 12.66
C PRO A 17 -16.35 12.02 12.85
N HIS A 18 -17.41 12.54 12.24
CA HIS A 18 -17.78 13.96 12.30
C HIS A 18 -17.95 14.50 13.73
N GLY A 19 -18.29 13.64 14.70
CA GLY A 19 -18.42 14.01 16.11
C GLY A 19 -17.09 14.25 16.85
N PHE A 20 -15.94 13.97 16.22
CA PHE A 20 -14.62 14.20 16.82
C PHE A 20 -13.93 15.47 16.32
N THR A 21 -14.51 16.10 15.30
CA THR A 21 -14.00 17.31 14.68
C THR A 21 -14.65 18.53 15.31
N CYS A 22 -13.86 19.55 15.63
CA CYS A 22 -14.40 20.81 16.12
C CYS A 22 -15.08 21.59 14.98
N PRO A 23 -16.30 22.12 15.17
CA PRO A 23 -16.96 22.94 14.16
C PRO A 23 -16.27 24.28 13.83
N ILE A 24 -15.39 24.76 14.70
CA ILE A 24 -14.69 26.05 14.55
C ILE A 24 -13.35 25.86 13.85
N THR A 25 -12.52 24.91 14.33
CA THR A 25 -11.17 24.69 13.79
C THR A 25 -11.13 23.69 12.64
N TYR A 26 -12.18 22.88 12.48
CA TYR A 26 -12.25 21.76 11.53
C TYR A 26 -11.18 20.68 11.75
N ASP A 27 -10.53 20.69 12.91
CA ASP A 27 -9.53 19.72 13.33
C ASP A 27 -10.07 18.78 14.41
N ILE A 28 -9.37 17.65 14.60
CA ILE A 28 -9.68 16.68 15.66
C ILE A 28 -9.50 17.34 17.02
N MET A 29 -10.51 17.26 17.88
CA MET A 29 -10.47 17.85 19.22
C MET A 29 -9.40 17.16 20.10
N GLU A 30 -8.60 17.95 20.79
CA GLU A 30 -7.68 17.51 21.84
C GLU A 30 -8.31 17.67 23.22
N ASP A 31 -8.96 18.81 23.48
CA ASP A 31 -9.68 19.08 24.71
C ASP A 31 -11.16 19.42 24.42
N PRO A 32 -12.02 18.39 24.26
CA PRO A 32 -13.43 18.59 23.98
C PRO A 32 -14.15 19.19 25.20
N VAL A 33 -14.77 20.35 24.99
CA VAL A 33 -15.63 21.05 25.95
C VAL A 33 -17.03 21.18 25.39
N MET A 34 -18.03 20.98 26.24
CA MET A 34 -19.45 21.07 25.88
C MET A 34 -20.04 22.37 26.39
N LEU A 35 -20.82 23.03 25.54
CA LEU A 35 -21.64 24.19 25.92
C LEU A 35 -23.04 23.72 26.34
N ASP A 36 -23.81 24.62 26.95
CA ASP A 36 -25.19 24.36 27.38
C ASP A 36 -26.14 24.05 26.19
N ASP A 37 -25.70 24.33 24.96
CA ASP A 37 -26.38 23.98 23.72
C ASP A 37 -26.23 22.48 23.34
N GLY A 38 -25.48 21.71 24.13
CA GLY A 38 -25.20 20.29 23.90
C GLY A 38 -24.17 20.02 22.79
N HIS A 39 -23.53 21.06 22.23
CA HIS A 39 -22.50 20.90 21.22
C HIS A 39 -21.10 20.89 21.85
N THR A 40 -20.19 20.11 21.27
CA THR A 40 -18.81 19.96 21.75
C THR A 40 -17.86 20.71 20.82
N TYR A 41 -16.96 21.49 21.41
CA TYR A 41 -15.97 22.30 20.73
C TYR A 41 -14.58 22.05 21.33
N GLU A 42 -13.55 22.52 20.65
CA GLU A 42 -12.20 22.58 21.20
C GLU A 42 -12.11 23.71 22.23
N ARG A 43 -11.49 23.46 23.39
CA ARG A 43 -11.35 24.47 24.45
C ARG A 43 -10.72 25.77 23.93
N ALA A 44 -9.58 25.66 23.27
CA ALA A 44 -8.84 26.83 22.79
C ALA A 44 -9.68 27.66 21.79
N ALA A 45 -10.47 26.99 20.95
CA ALA A 45 -11.29 27.63 19.93
C ALA A 45 -12.47 28.38 20.54
N ILE A 46 -13.19 27.77 21.49
CA ILE A 46 -14.34 28.42 22.11
C ILE A 46 -13.94 29.53 23.07
N GLU A 47 -12.82 29.37 23.78
CA GLU A 47 -12.27 30.45 24.60
C GLU A 47 -11.87 31.65 23.73
N GLN A 48 -11.26 31.42 22.57
CA GLN A 48 -10.93 32.49 21.64
C GLN A 48 -12.20 33.15 21.08
N TRP A 49 -13.23 32.36 20.79
CA TRP A 49 -14.53 32.87 20.35
C TRP A 49 -15.15 33.84 21.37
N PHE A 50 -15.20 33.46 22.65
CA PHE A 50 -15.66 34.35 23.71
C PHE A 50 -14.75 35.57 23.91
N ARG A 51 -13.42 35.39 23.80
CA ARG A 51 -12.45 36.50 23.87
C ARG A 51 -12.62 37.53 22.74
N CYS A 52 -13.14 37.12 21.59
CA CYS A 52 -13.46 38.02 20.48
C CYS A 52 -14.75 38.85 20.71
N GLY A 53 -15.42 38.69 21.85
CA GLY A 53 -16.65 39.41 22.19
C GLY A 53 -17.93 38.73 21.67
N ASN A 54 -17.85 37.48 21.22
CA ASN A 54 -19.02 36.72 20.79
C ASN A 54 -19.60 35.93 21.97
N HIS A 55 -20.88 36.15 22.28
CA HIS A 55 -21.59 35.47 23.37
C HIS A 55 -22.66 34.49 22.84
N THR A 56 -22.45 34.00 21.63
CA THR A 56 -23.38 33.12 20.93
C THR A 56 -22.71 31.79 20.59
N SER A 57 -23.49 30.72 20.48
CA SER A 57 -22.98 29.44 20.00
C SER A 57 -22.63 29.53 18.51
N PRO A 58 -21.46 29.05 18.07
CA PRO A 58 -21.09 29.02 16.65
C PRO A 58 -22.02 28.18 15.78
N MET A 59 -22.67 27.16 16.35
CA MET A 59 -23.55 26.24 15.62
C MET A 59 -25.00 26.69 15.60
N THR A 60 -25.53 27.10 16.76
CA THR A 60 -26.95 27.43 16.89
C THR A 60 -27.22 28.94 16.75
N LEU A 61 -26.17 29.77 16.82
CA LEU A 61 -26.25 31.23 16.83
C LEU A 61 -27.10 31.79 17.99
N LEU A 62 -27.41 30.96 18.98
CA LEU A 62 -28.18 31.36 20.16
C LEU A 62 -27.26 31.93 21.25
N PRO A 63 -27.74 32.89 22.06
CA PRO A 63 -26.99 33.38 23.21
C PRO A 63 -26.75 32.25 24.21
N VAL A 64 -25.49 32.06 24.57
CA VAL A 64 -25.06 31.01 25.51
C VAL A 64 -24.15 31.63 26.56
N PRO A 65 -24.24 31.18 27.83
CA PRO A 65 -23.31 31.63 28.84
C PRO A 65 -21.88 31.18 28.50
N SER A 66 -20.90 31.89 29.04
CA SER A 66 -19.48 31.54 28.90
C SER A 66 -19.06 30.33 29.76
N SER A 67 -20.01 29.61 30.35
CA SER A 67 -19.79 28.35 31.05
C SER A 67 -19.66 27.21 30.04
N PHE A 68 -18.58 26.44 30.16
CA PHE A 68 -18.37 25.22 29.41
C PHE A 68 -17.96 24.09 30.34
N THR A 69 -18.45 22.88 30.07
CA THR A 69 -18.17 21.68 30.86
C THR A 69 -17.23 20.76 30.09
N PRO A 70 -16.11 20.28 30.67
CA PRO A 70 -15.24 19.32 29.98
C PRO A 70 -15.98 18.02 29.66
N ASN A 71 -15.92 17.58 28.40
CA ASN A 71 -16.57 16.35 27.96
C ASN A 71 -15.57 15.19 27.94
N HIS A 72 -15.45 14.52 29.09
CA HIS A 72 -14.55 13.38 29.25
C HIS A 72 -14.93 12.17 28.39
N THR A 73 -16.21 12.01 28.06
CA THR A 73 -16.71 10.91 27.22
C THR A 73 -16.14 11.02 25.81
N VAL A 74 -16.29 12.19 25.17
CA VAL A 74 -15.74 12.42 23.81
C VAL A 74 -14.22 12.33 23.82
N ARG A 75 -13.57 12.82 24.88
CA ARG A 75 -12.11 12.69 25.02
C ARG A 75 -11.66 11.23 25.04
N GLY A 76 -12.37 10.38 25.77
CA GLY A 76 -12.12 8.93 25.82
C GLY A 76 -12.30 8.27 24.45
N LEU A 77 -13.41 8.56 23.77
CA LEU A 77 -13.70 8.02 22.43
C LEU A 77 -12.65 8.41 21.39
N ILE A 78 -12.18 9.66 21.42
CA ILE A 78 -11.11 10.13 20.52
C ILE A 78 -9.80 9.38 20.83
N ALA A 79 -9.47 9.19 22.11
CA ALA A 79 -8.27 8.47 22.51
C ALA A 79 -8.29 7.00 22.07
N GLU A 80 -9.43 6.32 22.24
CA GLU A 80 -9.65 4.96 21.77
C GLU A 80 -9.55 4.86 20.26
N TRP A 81 -10.20 5.76 19.53
CA TRP A 81 -10.14 5.81 18.07
C TRP A 81 -8.71 6.05 17.55
N LYS A 82 -7.95 6.92 18.21
CA LYS A 82 -6.53 7.14 17.91
C LYS A 82 -5.69 5.88 18.16
N GLU A 83 -5.95 5.15 19.25
CA GLU A 83 -5.25 3.90 19.56
C GLU A 83 -5.60 2.79 18.57
N GLU A 84 -6.86 2.68 18.18
CA GLU A 84 -7.29 1.68 17.20
C GLU A 84 -6.65 1.93 15.83
N GLY A 85 -6.57 3.19 15.39
CA GLY A 85 -5.79 3.55 14.20
C GLY A 85 -4.34 3.10 14.31
N ARG A 86 -3.65 3.38 15.43
CA ARG A 86 -2.28 2.92 15.66
C ARG A 86 -2.14 1.41 15.56
N ARG A 87 -3.09 0.64 16.11
CA ARG A 87 -3.10 -0.82 16.01
C ARG A 87 -3.25 -1.29 14.56
N ILE A 88 -4.17 -0.70 13.81
CA ILE A 88 -4.40 -1.02 12.40
C ILE A 88 -3.15 -0.73 11.56
N ILE A 89 -2.49 0.43 11.73
CA ILE A 89 -1.25 0.75 11.01
C ILE A 89 -0.18 -0.30 11.31
N ARG A 90 0.04 -0.62 12.60
CA ARG A 90 1.05 -1.60 13.03
C ARG A 90 0.75 -2.99 12.47
N ALA A 91 -0.50 -3.43 12.51
CA ALA A 91 -0.92 -4.71 11.95
C ALA A 91 -0.75 -4.75 10.44
N LYS A 92 -1.14 -3.69 9.72
CA LYS A 92 -0.94 -3.55 8.27
C LYS A 92 0.53 -3.62 7.91
N ALA A 93 1.40 -2.91 8.62
CA ALA A 93 2.84 -2.93 8.39
C ALA A 93 3.43 -4.35 8.55
N LYS A 94 2.97 -5.11 9.55
CA LYS A 94 3.38 -6.51 9.76
C LYS A 94 2.94 -7.41 8.60
N VAL A 95 1.67 -7.31 8.19
CA VAL A 95 1.13 -8.08 7.06
C VAL A 95 1.85 -7.73 5.76
N GLU A 96 2.15 -6.44 5.52
CA GLU A 96 2.88 -6.01 4.34
C GLU A 96 4.33 -6.52 4.33
N ALA A 97 4.99 -6.56 5.48
CA ALA A 97 6.33 -7.14 5.61
C ALA A 97 6.32 -8.66 5.34
N GLU A 98 5.36 -9.39 5.91
CA GLU A 98 5.18 -10.82 5.65
C GLU A 98 4.83 -11.07 4.17
N ALA A 99 3.98 -10.23 3.57
CA ALA A 99 3.63 -10.31 2.15
C ALA A 99 4.85 -10.09 1.24
N LYS A 100 5.75 -9.14 1.57
CA LYS A 100 7.00 -8.92 0.83
C LYS A 100 7.91 -10.15 0.88
N LEU A 101 8.04 -10.77 2.06
CA LEU A 101 8.83 -12.00 2.20
C LEU A 101 8.18 -13.16 1.43
N ASN A 102 6.87 -13.37 1.58
CA ASN A 102 6.14 -14.43 0.89
C ASN A 102 6.19 -14.27 -0.63
N ALA A 103 6.12 -13.04 -1.14
CA ALA A 103 6.28 -12.75 -2.56
C ALA A 103 7.70 -13.11 -3.05
N LEU A 104 8.75 -12.76 -2.31
CA LEU A 104 10.13 -13.13 -2.63
C LEU A 104 10.34 -14.64 -2.60
N VAL A 105 9.82 -15.34 -1.59
CA VAL A 105 9.89 -16.80 -1.49
C VAL A 105 9.16 -17.45 -2.67
N LEU A 106 7.98 -16.96 -3.03
CA LEU A 106 7.22 -17.48 -4.17
C LEU A 106 7.99 -17.30 -5.50
N VAL A 107 8.62 -16.14 -5.72
CA VAL A 107 9.47 -15.90 -6.90
C VAL A 107 10.64 -16.87 -6.96
N LEU A 108 11.31 -17.13 -5.83
CA LEU A 108 12.42 -18.08 -5.76
C LEU A 108 11.95 -19.52 -6.06
N VAL A 109 10.83 -19.95 -5.47
CA VAL A 109 10.24 -21.28 -5.73
C VAL A 109 9.86 -21.43 -7.19
N ILE A 110 9.22 -20.41 -7.79
CA ILE A 110 8.88 -20.40 -9.21
C ILE A 110 10.15 -20.48 -10.07
N ALA A 111 11.21 -19.73 -9.75
CA ALA A 111 12.48 -19.79 -10.50
C ALA A 111 13.13 -21.18 -10.46
N ILE A 112 13.07 -21.86 -9.30
CA ILE A 112 13.56 -23.22 -9.13
C ILE A 112 12.67 -24.23 -9.90
N ALA A 113 11.34 -24.08 -9.83
CA ALA A 113 10.38 -25.01 -10.42
C ALA A 113 10.21 -24.88 -11.94
N ILE A 114 10.27 -23.65 -12.47
CA ILE A 114 10.32 -23.42 -13.91
C ILE A 114 11.54 -24.11 -14.51
N GLY A 115 12.57 -24.37 -13.69
CA GLY A 115 13.77 -24.99 -14.19
C GLY A 115 14.23 -24.15 -15.36
N CYS A 116 14.56 -22.89 -15.11
CA CYS A 116 15.61 -22.28 -15.92
C CYS A 116 16.86 -23.14 -15.64
N SER A 117 16.89 -24.29 -16.31
CA SER A 117 18.08 -24.88 -16.85
C SER A 117 18.65 -23.74 -17.65
N TRP A 118 19.47 -22.95 -16.98
CA TRP A 118 20.46 -22.12 -17.61
C TRP A 118 21.30 -23.17 -18.33
N CYS A 119 20.89 -23.51 -19.54
CA CYS A 119 21.76 -24.15 -20.49
C CYS A 119 22.88 -23.12 -20.65
N ALA A 120 23.93 -23.28 -19.86
CA ALA A 120 25.18 -22.61 -20.07
C ALA A 120 25.71 -23.18 -21.39
N CYS A 121 25.21 -22.65 -22.51
CA CYS A 121 25.90 -22.72 -23.78
C CYS A 121 27.27 -22.06 -23.54
N PRO A 122 28.39 -22.78 -23.66
CA PRO A 122 29.73 -22.18 -23.53
C PRO A 122 30.04 -21.17 -24.65
N ALA A 123 29.16 -21.04 -25.64
CA ALA A 123 29.27 -20.05 -26.69
C ALA A 123 28.38 -18.85 -26.35
N GLY A 124 29.00 -17.75 -25.91
CA GLY A 124 28.32 -16.51 -25.55
C GLY A 124 27.46 -15.96 -26.69
N HIS A 125 26.17 -16.26 -26.67
CA HIS A 125 25.13 -15.54 -27.40
C HIS A 125 23.86 -15.48 -26.55
N VAL A 126 23.48 -14.26 -26.20
CA VAL A 126 22.17 -13.93 -25.65
C VAL A 126 21.17 -13.99 -26.80
N ARG A 127 20.17 -14.88 -26.74
CA ARG A 127 18.74 -14.56 -27.01
C ARG A 127 17.83 -15.79 -27.12
N THR A 128 16.76 -15.72 -26.34
CA THR A 128 15.37 -16.06 -26.70
C THR A 128 15.00 -17.53 -26.93
N LEU A 129 14.26 -18.08 -25.96
CA LEU A 129 13.25 -19.15 -26.10
C LEU A 129 13.60 -20.30 -27.07
N CYS A 130 14.43 -21.24 -26.62
CA CYS A 130 14.39 -22.58 -27.21
C CYS A 130 13.28 -23.37 -26.50
N ALA A 131 12.13 -23.46 -27.16
CA ALA A 131 11.13 -24.48 -26.88
C ALA A 131 11.81 -25.85 -26.98
N CYS A 132 11.78 -26.61 -25.88
CA CYS A 132 12.24 -27.99 -25.84
C CYS A 132 11.41 -28.84 -26.82
N VAL A 133 12.05 -29.36 -27.88
CA VAL A 133 11.57 -30.55 -28.59
C VAL A 133 12.28 -31.75 -27.94
N PRO A 134 11.57 -32.85 -27.61
CA PRO A 134 12.16 -33.91 -26.81
C PRO A 134 13.16 -34.74 -27.63
N CYS A 135 14.31 -35.00 -27.02
CA CYS A 135 15.27 -36.00 -27.49
C CYS A 135 14.60 -37.38 -27.57
N SER A 136 14.39 -37.89 -28.78
CA SER A 136 14.23 -39.33 -29.02
C SER A 136 15.46 -39.86 -29.76
N SER A 137 16.03 -40.93 -29.22
CA SER A 137 17.04 -41.84 -29.78
C SER A 137 18.47 -41.32 -30.02
N GLY A 138 19.31 -41.50 -29.00
CA GLY A 138 20.47 -42.40 -29.05
C GLY A 138 21.62 -42.07 -29.99
N SER A 139 22.73 -41.56 -29.44
CA SER A 139 24.11 -42.07 -29.66
C SER A 139 25.14 -41.22 -28.89
N VAL A 140 26.16 -41.89 -28.35
CA VAL A 140 27.25 -41.37 -27.50
C VAL A 140 28.26 -40.59 -28.36
N PRO A 141 28.85 -39.46 -27.90
CA PRO A 141 29.76 -38.69 -28.75
C PRO A 141 31.10 -39.42 -28.87
N SER A 142 31.50 -39.71 -30.09
CA SER A 142 32.84 -40.21 -30.41
C SER A 142 33.53 -39.26 -31.38
N LYS A 143 34.62 -38.67 -30.87
CA LYS A 143 35.67 -37.92 -31.56
C LYS A 143 35.41 -36.45 -31.91
N ALA A 144 36.44 -35.68 -31.56
CA ALA A 144 36.65 -34.29 -31.84
C ALA A 144 36.69 -34.02 -33.35
N GLY A 145 36.08 -32.91 -33.77
CA GLY A 145 36.43 -32.28 -35.04
C GLY A 145 35.33 -31.76 -35.96
N ASP A 146 34.07 -31.61 -35.53
CA ASP A 146 33.04 -31.08 -36.43
C ASP A 146 32.58 -29.67 -36.05
N VAL A 147 32.84 -28.75 -36.98
CA VAL A 147 32.40 -27.35 -36.99
C VAL A 147 30.88 -27.31 -37.18
N CYS A 148 30.16 -26.61 -36.30
CA CYS A 148 28.74 -26.33 -36.48
C CYS A 148 28.52 -25.43 -37.72
N VAL A 149 27.90 -25.96 -38.77
CA VAL A 149 27.45 -25.17 -39.92
C VAL A 149 26.16 -24.44 -39.52
N PRO A 150 26.04 -23.11 -39.73
CA PRO A 150 24.79 -22.41 -39.46
C PRO A 150 23.73 -22.77 -40.50
N CYS A 151 22.49 -22.98 -40.06
CA CYS A 151 21.32 -23.13 -40.93
C CYS A 151 21.07 -21.83 -41.70
N SER A 152 21.69 -21.70 -42.88
CA SER A 152 21.25 -20.74 -43.89
C SER A 152 19.92 -21.23 -44.48
N SER A 153 18.86 -20.49 -44.13
CA SER A 153 17.73 -20.14 -44.98
C SER A 153 17.20 -21.23 -45.93
N GLY A 154 16.12 -21.88 -45.50
CA GLY A 154 14.94 -22.20 -46.29
C GLY A 154 15.13 -22.81 -47.68
N SER A 155 14.85 -24.10 -47.79
CA SER A 155 14.22 -24.68 -48.98
C SER A 155 13.53 -25.99 -48.58
N ILE A 156 12.23 -26.05 -48.83
CA ILE A 156 11.38 -27.23 -48.69
C ILE A 156 11.89 -28.32 -49.65
N PRO A 157 12.13 -29.58 -49.24
CA PRO A 157 12.30 -30.65 -50.21
C PRO A 157 10.93 -31.02 -50.78
N SER A 158 10.59 -30.42 -51.91
CA SER A 158 9.56 -30.92 -52.82
C SER A 158 10.03 -32.22 -53.47
N LYS A 159 9.14 -33.23 -53.45
CA LYS A 159 9.27 -34.53 -54.11
C LYS A 159 9.78 -34.43 -55.56
N ALA A 160 10.71 -35.32 -55.91
CA ALA A 160 10.91 -35.94 -57.23
C ALA A 160 11.58 -37.29 -56.93
N GLY A 161 11.16 -38.46 -57.42
CA GLY A 161 10.61 -38.77 -58.73
C GLY A 161 11.67 -39.58 -59.49
N ASP A 162 11.43 -40.89 -59.61
CA ASP A 162 11.86 -41.85 -60.65
C ASP A 162 13.31 -41.84 -61.19
N VAL A 163 14.00 -43.00 -61.03
CA VAL A 163 14.50 -43.91 -62.09
C VAL A 163 15.11 -45.14 -61.42
#